data_AF-A0A3D4W740-F1
#
_entry.id   AF-A0A3D4W740-F1
#
_cell.length_a   1.000
_cell.length_b   1.000
_cell.length_c   1.000
_cell.angle_alpha   90.00
_cell.angle_beta   90.00
_cell.angle_gamma   90.00
#
_symmetry.space_group_name_H-M   'P 1'
#
loop_
_entity.id
_entity.type
_entity.pdbx_description
1 polymer ?
#
loop_
_entity_poly.entity_id
_entity_poly.type
_entity_poly.pdbx_seq_one_letter_code
_entity_poly.pdbx_strand_id
1 'polypeptide(L)' 'MKKNLRNILRFTFFLGLGVFFIWLFVRNLSPDQKKEIFESFRQVNYSWIILAFVLGIFSHIFRTLRWKILMEPMG' A
#
# COMPACT_ATOMS: atom_id res chain seq x y z
N MET A 1 -8.96 29.21 -4.61
CA MET A 1 -8.22 28.78 -5.82
C MET A 1 -6.77 28.37 -5.54
N LYS A 2 -5.94 29.17 -4.85
CA LYS A 2 -4.54 28.80 -4.50
C LYS A 2 -4.39 27.49 -3.69
N LYS A 3 -5.32 27.20 -2.77
CA LYS A 3 -5.34 25.93 -1.99
C LYS A 3 -5.57 24.70 -2.86
N ASN A 4 -6.44 24.78 -3.86
CA ASN A 4 -6.73 23.68 -4.77
C ASN A 4 -5.53 23.38 -5.67
N LEU A 5 -4.87 24.43 -6.20
CA LEU A 5 -3.65 24.28 -6.99
C LEU A 5 -2.53 23.63 -6.17
N ARG A 6 -2.33 24.04 -4.91
CA ARG A 6 -1.35 23.43 -4.01
C ARG A 6 -1.65 21.95 -3.74
N ASN A 7 -2.92 21.59 -3.56
CA ASN A 7 -3.32 20.20 -3.34
C ASN A 7 -3.09 19.34 -4.59
N ILE A 8 -3.43 19.84 -5.78
CA ILE A 8 -3.18 19.15 -7.05
C ILE A 8 -1.67 18.95 -7.26
N LEU A 9 -0.87 20.00 -7.08
CA LEU A 9 0.60 19.91 -7.18
C LEU A 9 1.17 18.87 -6.22
N ARG A 10 0.73 18.89 -4.96
CA ARG A 10 1.17 17.91 -3.95
C ARG A 10 0.80 16.48 -4.38
N PHE A 11 -0.44 16.27 -4.78
CA PHE A 11 -0.93 14.97 -5.22
C PHE A 11 -0.15 14.47 -6.45
N THR A 12 -0.07 15.27 -7.51
CA THR A 12 0.64 14.92 -8.74
C THR A 12 2.12 14.71 -8.50
N PHE A 13 2.75 15.49 -7.62
CA PHE A 13 4.16 15.30 -7.25
C PHE A 13 4.39 13.93 -6.59
N PHE A 14 3.62 13.58 -5.56
CA PHE A 14 3.78 12.29 -4.88
C PHE A 14 3.39 11.11 -5.78
N LEU A 15 2.33 11.25 -6.58
CA LEU A 15 1.95 10.24 -7.55
C LEU A 15 3.03 10.05 -8.63
N GLY A 16 3.55 11.16 -9.16
CA GLY A 16 4.62 11.18 -10.14
C GLY A 16 5.91 10.56 -9.61
N LEU A 17 6.26 10.82 -8.34
CA LEU A 17 7.37 10.13 -7.67
C LEU A 17 7.16 8.62 -7.61
N GLY A 18 5.96 8.17 -7.25
CA GLY A 18 5.63 6.73 -7.23
C GLY A 18 5.82 6.08 -8.61
N VAL A 19 5.28 6.69 -9.66
CA VAL A 19 5.44 6.23 -11.05
C VAL A 19 6.90 6.25 -11.48
N PHE A 20 7.64 7.31 -11.12
CA PHE A 20 9.06 7.45 -11.42
C PHE A 20 9.89 6.30 -10.82
N PHE A 21 9.65 5.95 -9.55
CA PHE A 21 10.36 4.84 -8.92
C PHE A 21 10.00 3.47 -9.52
N ILE A 22 8.73 3.23 -9.86
CA ILE A 22 8.31 2.01 -10.57
C ILE A 22 9.03 1.91 -11.92
N TRP A 23 9.04 2.99 -12.70
CA TRP A 23 9.73 3.02 -13.98
C TRP A 23 11.24 2.80 -13.82
N LEU A 24 11.87 3.45 -12.83
CA LEU A 24 13.29 3.32 -12.55
C LEU A 24 13.69 1.88 -12.19
N PHE A 25 12.83 1.16 -11.47
CA PHE A 25 13.04 -0.24 -11.16
C PHE A 25 12.84 -1.11 -12.42
N VAL A 26 11.70 -0.97 -13.09
CA VAL A 26 11.29 -1.86 -14.20
C VAL A 26 12.17 -1.71 -15.44
N ARG A 27 12.73 -0.52 -15.70
CA ARG A 27 13.61 -0.28 -16.87
C ARG A 27 14.91 -1.10 -16.85
N ASN A 28 15.36 -1.51 -15.66
CA ASN A 28 16.60 -2.26 -15.48
C ASN A 28 16.38 -3.78 -15.44
N LEU A 29 15.14 -4.26 -15.56
CA LEU A 29 14.83 -5.69 -15.54
C LEU A 29 15.11 -6.33 -16.90
N SER A 30 15.86 -7.43 -16.89
CA SER A 30 16.04 -8.28 -18.06
C SER A 30 14.72 -8.97 -18.47
N PRO A 31 14.59 -9.46 -19.71
CA PRO A 31 13.42 -10.23 -20.12
C PRO A 31 13.14 -11.46 -19.24
N ASP A 32 14.20 -12.11 -18.73
CA ASP A 32 14.05 -13.30 -17.89
C ASP A 32 13.63 -12.95 -16.47
N GLN A 33 14.16 -11.86 -15.89
CA GLN A 33 13.70 -11.34 -14.60
C GLN A 33 12.23 -10.94 -14.64
N LYS A 34 11.77 -10.37 -15.76
CA LYS A 34 10.34 -10.07 -15.95
C LYS A 34 9.49 -11.33 -15.92
N LYS A 35 9.93 -12.42 -16.57
CA LYS A 35 9.22 -13.71 -16.54
C LYS A 35 9.22 -14.31 -15.14
N GLU A 36 10.35 -14.28 -14.44
CA GLU A 36 10.49 -14.80 -13.08
C GLU A 36 9.54 -14.11 -12.10
N ILE A 37 9.34 -12.80 -12.24
CA ILE A 37 8.33 -12.07 -11.45
C ILE A 37 6.93 -12.68 -11.64
N PHE A 38 6.51 -12.96 -12.87
CA PHE A 38 5.19 -13.55 -13.13
C PHE A 38 5.09 -14.99 -12.65
N GLU A 39 6.12 -15.81 -12.82
CA GLU A 39 6.17 -17.18 -12.29
C GLU A 39 6.12 -17.20 -10.76
N SER A 40 6.79 -16.25 -10.09
CA SER A 40 6.77 -16.12 -8.63
C SER A 40 5.36 -15.90 -8.08
N PHE A 41 4.49 -15.17 -8.80
CA PHE A 41 3.09 -15.02 -8.42
C PHE A 41 2.28 -16.31 -8.51
N ARG A 42 2.67 -17.24 -9.38
CA ARG A 42 1.99 -18.53 -9.55
C ARG A 42 2.43 -19.56 -8.50
N GLN A 43 3.65 -19.43 -8.01
CA GLN A 43 4.24 -20.34 -7.03
C GLN A 43 4.01 -19.90 -5.57
N VAL A 44 3.46 -18.71 -5.35
CA VAL A 44 3.25 -18.19 -4.00
C VAL A 44 2.24 -19.03 -3.21
N ASN A 45 2.56 -19.32 -1.95
CA ASN A 45 1.60 -19.96 -1.04
C ASN A 45 0.57 -18.91 -0.56
N TYR A 46 -0.63 -18.95 -1.14
CA TYR A 46 -1.74 -18.04 -0.82
C TYR A 46 -2.19 -18.08 0.65
N SER A 47 -1.80 -19.10 1.44
CA SER A 47 -2.08 -19.15 2.88
C SER A 47 -1.49 -17.94 3.62
N TRP A 48 -0.32 -17.45 3.19
CA TRP A 48 0.30 -16.25 3.76
C TRP A 48 -0.48 -14.98 3.45
N ILE A 49 -1.11 -14.90 2.27
CA ILE A 49 -1.95 -13.76 1.89
C ILE A 49 -3.19 -13.73 2.79
N ILE A 50 -3.82 -14.88 2.99
CA ILE A 50 -4.98 -15.02 3.88
C ILE A 50 -4.59 -14.64 5.31
N LEU A 51 -3.46 -15.15 5.81
CA LEU A 51 -2.97 -14.81 7.14
C LEU A 51 -2.71 -13.31 7.29
N ALA A 52 -2.04 -12.69 6.31
CA ALA A 52 -1.79 -11.25 6.32
C ALA A 52 -3.11 -10.45 6.32
N PHE A 53 -4.11 -10.90 5.57
CA PHE A 53 -5.43 -10.27 5.54
C PHE A 53 -6.15 -10.39 6.89
N VAL A 54 -6.14 -11.58 7.51
CA VAL A 54 -6.71 -11.81 8.85
C VAL A 54 -6.04 -10.93 9.90
N LEU A 55 -4.70 -10.88 9.91
CA LEU A 55 -3.94 -10.01 10.80
C LEU A 55 -4.23 -8.53 10.53
N GLY A 56 -4.41 -8.14 9.27
CA GLY A 56 -4.82 -6.80 8.87
C GLY A 56 -6.18 -6.42 9.48
N ILE A 57 -7.17 -7.30 9.37
CA ILE A 57 -8.50 -7.11 9.99
C ILE A 57 -8.37 -6.97 11.50
N PHE A 58 -7.62 -7.85 12.17
CA PHE A 58 -7.41 -7.74 13.61
C PHE A 58 -6.73 -6.43 14.01
N SER A 59 -5.75 -5.97 13.23
CA SER A 59 -5.11 -4.65 13.42
C SER A 59 -6.13 -3.50 13.34
N HIS A 60 -7.10 -3.58 12.43
CA HIS A 60 -8.19 -2.60 12.35
C HIS A 60 -9.17 -2.70 13.53
N ILE A 61 -9.52 -3.92 13.96
CA ILE A 61 -10.39 -4.14 15.14
C ILE A 61 -9.72 -3.59 16.41
N PHE A 62 -8.44 -3.89 16.64
CA PHE A 62 -7.73 -3.35 17.79
C PHE A 62 -7.62 -1.82 17.73
N ARG A 63 -7.43 -1.26 16.53
CA ARG A 63 -7.46 0.19 16.35
C ARG A 63 -8.79 0.77 16.78
N THR A 64 -9.92 0.23 16.30
CA THR A 64 -11.25 0.75 16.66
C THR A 64 -11.56 0.57 18.14
N LEU A 65 -11.21 -0.56 18.74
CA LEU A 65 -11.34 -0.78 20.19
C LEU A 65 -10.53 0.23 21.00
N ARG A 66 -9.27 0.49 20.61
CA ARG A 66 -8.44 1.51 21.25
C ARG A 66 -9.11 2.89 21.22
N TRP A 67 -9.65 3.29 20.06
CA TRP A 67 -10.39 4.55 19.93
C TRP A 67 -11.67 4.55 20.78
N LYS A 68 -12.39 3.42 20.87
CA LYS A 68 -13.57 3.28 21.72
C LYS A 68 -13.24 3.54 23.19
N ILE A 69 -12.18 2.91 23.71
CA ILE A 69 -11.70 3.10 25.09
C ILE A 69 -11.30 4.56 25.33
N LEU A 70 -10.68 5.22 24.36
CA LEU A 70 -10.33 6.65 24.43
C LEU A 70 -11.54 7.57 24.49
N MET A 71 -12.67 7.18 23.89
CA MET A 71 -13.92 7.97 23.89
C MET A 71 -14.79 7.68 25.13
N GLU A 72 -14.63 6.54 25.78
CA GLU A 72 -15.36 6.16 27.00
C GLU A 72 -15.30 7.20 28.14
N PRO A 73 -14.17 7.90 28.42
CA PRO A 73 -14.14 8.97 29.40
C PRO A 73 -14.67 10.33 28.89
N MET A 74 -15.08 10.44 27.62
CA MET A 74 -15.50 11.70 27.00
C MET A 74 -17.01 11.95 27.05
N GLY A 75 -17.82 10.95 27.42
CA GLY A 75 -19.30 11.04 27.50
C GLY A 75 -20.01 10.54 26.24
#